data_AF-A0A4D9E2D3-F1
#
_entry.id   AF-A0A4D9E2D3-F1
#
_cell.length_a   1.000
_cell.length_b   1.000
_cell.length_c   1.000
_cell.angle_alpha   90.00
_cell.angle_beta   90.00
_cell.angle_gamma   90.00
#
_symmetry.space_group_name_H-M   'P 1'
#
loop_
_entity.id
_entity.type
_entity.pdbx_description
1 polymer ?
#
loop_
_entity_poly.entity_id
_entity_poly.type
_entity_poly.pdbx_seq_one_letter_code
_entity_poly.pdbx_strand_id
1 'polypeptide(L)'
;MFSSLLGSGKMDARNLNSGPISVLITESQFAQRSREYLERKRVLDVCHRVQKLLDGTVALPVLGEKLTEQHLQELRESLPPETTCTLTWVQNLIPLKAARVQSPARKLCRELQHLVSASGGTWSDELEDDLPRSWQRHGDLVLLSEDSFRAALWKELGKRDLWLCLPRCTEPTFSNPPAWGSLPGPELWETVASALGARRVAKRGRISPDGVRSPTVTLLLGQDGWVEHVDNGIRYTFDVTRCMFSPGNITEKLRVASLPCAGEVLVDLYAGIGYFTVPYLVHAGAAFVHACEWNPHAVEALRKNLELNGVQDRCQIHQGDNRQLELRDMANRVNLGLLPSSEEGWPIACQLLRKGTGGILHIHQNVESFPAKAHLHSGHLEEQQLQQYPEQAVSNRQEDKMGQRNRRSPKDADIMDFGRETQAAATRAEWQRWAETTGTRIKVLLQQLHGKPWRTNILHIEPVKSYAPHVYHIVLDLECRPLS
;
A
#
# COMPACT_ATOMS: atom_id res chain seq x y z
N MET A 1 -9.49 62.62 7.70
CA MET A 1 -8.53 62.36 6.61
C MET A 1 -7.59 61.25 7.07
N PHE A 2 -7.36 60.24 6.22
CA PHE A 2 -6.52 59.02 6.38
C PHE A 2 -7.09 57.97 7.36
N SER A 3 -7.56 56.78 7.00
CA SER A 3 -7.29 55.78 5.92
C SER A 3 -5.92 55.09 5.96
N SER A 4 -6.00 53.75 6.01
CA SER A 4 -5.02 52.70 5.66
C SER A 4 -3.95 52.28 6.68
N LEU A 5 -4.03 51.01 7.10
CA LEU A 5 -2.95 50.00 7.06
C LEU A 5 -3.45 48.67 7.65
N LEU A 6 -4.27 47.96 6.87
CA LEU A 6 -4.49 46.52 7.02
C LEU A 6 -3.42 45.80 6.21
N GLY A 7 -2.32 45.43 6.87
CA GLY A 7 -1.32 44.52 6.31
C GLY A 7 -1.69 43.08 6.69
N SER A 8 -2.27 42.34 5.76
CA SER A 8 -2.45 40.89 5.88
C SER A 8 -1.12 40.18 5.61
N GLY A 9 -0.27 40.08 6.63
CA GLY A 9 0.94 39.25 6.59
C GLY A 9 0.60 37.82 7.00
N LYS A 10 0.67 36.85 6.06
CA LYS A 10 0.73 35.42 6.40
C LYS A 10 2.02 35.17 7.21
N MET A 11 1.87 34.57 8.40
CA MET A 11 2.98 34.28 9.30
C MET A 11 3.95 33.23 8.71
N ASP A 12 5.19 33.64 8.54
CA ASP A 12 6.34 32.79 8.23
C ASP A 12 6.70 31.85 9.40
N ALA A 13 7.00 30.58 9.08
CA ALA A 13 7.44 29.55 10.02
C ALA A 13 8.85 29.77 10.63
N ARG A 14 9.38 31.00 10.59
CA ARG A 14 10.56 31.41 11.38
C ARG A 14 10.19 31.88 12.80
N ASN A 15 8.90 31.97 13.14
CA ASN A 15 8.41 32.53 14.41
C ASN A 15 7.60 31.55 15.29
N LEU A 16 7.94 30.26 15.31
CA LEU A 16 7.33 29.32 16.29
C LEU A 16 7.69 29.62 17.76
N ASN A 17 8.42 30.71 18.05
CA ASN A 17 8.95 31.03 19.38
C ASN A 17 8.82 32.52 19.79
N SER A 18 7.98 33.33 19.15
CA SER A 18 7.98 34.79 19.42
C SER A 18 6.62 35.48 19.42
N GLY A 19 5.51 34.77 19.15
CA GLY A 19 4.16 35.34 19.17
C GLY A 19 3.32 34.82 20.34
N PRO A 20 2.39 35.62 20.89
CA PRO A 20 1.38 35.14 21.83
C PRO A 20 0.50 34.06 21.17
N ILE A 21 0.30 32.92 21.83
CA ILE A 21 -0.54 31.81 21.37
C ILE A 21 -1.92 31.94 22.03
N SER A 22 -2.99 31.81 21.24
CA SER A 22 -4.35 31.77 21.78
C SER A 22 -4.57 30.48 22.57
N VAL A 23 -5.07 30.59 23.79
CA VAL A 23 -5.41 29.46 24.64
C VAL A 23 -6.78 29.62 25.25
N LEU A 24 -7.50 28.51 25.39
CA LEU A 24 -8.66 28.42 26.26
C LEU A 24 -8.18 28.02 27.66
N ILE A 25 -8.46 28.84 28.67
CA ILE A 25 -8.22 28.52 30.07
C ILE A 25 -9.48 27.88 30.66
N THR A 26 -9.30 26.73 31.32
CA THR A 26 -10.35 26.01 32.04
C THR A 26 -9.77 25.26 33.24
N GLU A 27 -10.58 24.90 34.22
CA GLU A 27 -10.17 24.14 35.39
C GLU A 27 -9.68 22.73 35.00
N SER A 28 -8.70 22.20 35.74
CA SER A 28 -8.07 20.92 35.39
C SER A 28 -9.05 19.74 35.30
N GLN A 29 -10.14 19.77 36.07
CA GLN A 29 -11.18 18.73 36.07
C GLN A 29 -12.02 18.73 34.79
N PHE A 30 -12.06 19.84 34.04
CA PHE A 30 -12.82 19.98 32.80
C PHE A 30 -11.93 20.02 31.55
N ALA A 31 -10.61 20.13 31.71
CA ALA A 31 -9.65 20.22 30.62
C ALA A 31 -9.77 19.10 29.57
N GLN A 32 -10.01 17.85 30.00
CA GLN A 32 -10.17 16.73 29.06
C GLN A 32 -11.43 16.87 28.21
N ARG A 33 -12.56 17.25 28.82
CA ARG A 33 -13.83 17.43 28.12
C ARG A 33 -13.78 18.62 27.15
N SER A 34 -13.15 19.73 27.57
CA SER A 34 -12.93 20.89 26.71
C SER A 34 -12.00 20.55 25.55
N ARG A 35 -10.94 19.77 25.79
CA ARG A 35 -10.05 19.27 24.74
C ARG A 35 -10.79 18.42 23.71
N GLU A 36 -11.58 17.44 24.14
CA GLU A 36 -12.35 16.57 23.23
C GLU A 36 -13.33 17.35 22.35
N TYR A 37 -13.98 18.38 22.92
CA TYR A 37 -14.82 19.29 22.15
C TYR A 37 -14.01 20.04 21.07
N LEU A 38 -12.88 20.64 21.44
CA LEU A 38 -12.02 21.41 20.54
C LEU A 38 -11.42 20.53 19.43
N GLU A 39 -11.08 19.27 19.73
CA GLU A 39 -10.63 18.27 18.76
C GLU A 39 -11.75 17.92 17.78
N ARG A 40 -12.96 17.64 18.29
CA ARG A 40 -14.14 17.33 17.46
C ARG A 40 -14.51 18.48 16.52
N LYS A 41 -14.39 19.73 16.99
CA LYS A 41 -14.65 20.95 16.21
C LYS A 41 -13.46 21.40 15.36
N ARG A 42 -12.31 20.70 15.43
CA ARG A 42 -11.07 20.99 14.69
C ARG A 42 -10.50 22.40 14.91
N VAL A 43 -10.67 22.91 16.13
CA VAL A 43 -10.18 24.24 16.56
C VAL A 43 -9.05 24.16 17.58
N LEU A 44 -8.66 22.96 18.03
CA LEU A 44 -7.50 22.75 18.89
C LEU A 44 -6.19 22.96 18.08
N ASP A 45 -5.25 23.71 18.65
CA ASP A 45 -3.89 23.78 18.12
C ASP A 45 -3.08 22.56 18.57
N VAL A 46 -2.71 21.72 17.61
CA VAL A 46 -1.96 20.49 17.83
C VAL A 46 -0.44 20.69 17.87
N CYS A 47 0.05 21.91 17.64
CA CYS A 47 1.47 22.25 17.62
C CYS A 47 2.03 22.51 19.03
N HIS A 48 1.17 22.88 19.98
CA HIS A 48 1.55 23.26 21.33
C HIS A 48 0.95 22.34 22.39
N ARG A 49 1.65 22.16 23.51
CA ARG A 49 1.23 21.27 24.59
C ARG A 49 0.19 21.95 25.47
N VAL A 50 -0.80 21.18 25.89
CA VAL A 50 -1.65 21.56 27.02
C VAL A 50 -0.76 21.80 28.25
N GLN A 51 -0.97 22.91 28.94
CA GLN A 51 -0.11 23.34 30.04
C GLN A 51 -0.93 23.66 31.29
N LYS A 52 -0.52 23.10 32.44
CA LYS A 52 -1.10 23.45 33.73
C LYS A 52 -0.49 24.77 34.21
N LEU A 53 -1.33 25.71 34.62
CA LEU A 53 -0.95 27.02 35.14
C LEU A 53 -0.78 26.95 36.67
N LEU A 54 -0.12 27.97 37.25
CA LEU A 54 0.21 28.02 38.68
C LEU A 54 -1.04 28.12 39.59
N ASP A 55 -2.14 28.66 39.06
CA ASP A 55 -3.43 28.79 39.74
C ASP A 55 -4.27 27.49 39.71
N GLY A 56 -3.73 26.41 39.14
CA GLY A 56 -4.41 25.12 39.03
C GLY A 56 -5.29 24.95 37.79
N THR A 57 -5.47 26.01 36.98
CA THR A 57 -6.16 25.93 35.69
C THR A 57 -5.25 25.33 34.60
N VAL A 58 -5.83 25.04 33.44
CA VAL A 58 -5.18 24.42 32.30
C VAL A 58 -5.40 25.28 31.07
N ALA A 59 -4.29 25.61 30.39
CA ALA A 59 -4.27 26.28 29.11
C ALA A 59 -4.32 25.24 27.97
N LEU A 60 -5.41 25.26 27.20
CA LEU A 60 -5.61 24.46 26.00
C LEU A 60 -5.31 25.33 24.77
N PRO A 61 -4.24 25.09 24.01
CA PRO A 61 -3.92 25.91 22.84
C PRO A 61 -4.94 25.70 21.71
N VAL A 62 -5.37 26.81 21.10
CA VAL A 62 -6.44 26.86 20.11
C VAL A 62 -6.00 27.64 18.87
N LEU A 63 -6.57 27.29 17.72
CA LEU A 63 -6.42 28.03 16.48
C LEU A 63 -7.31 29.28 16.57
N GLY A 64 -6.74 30.39 17.05
CA GLY A 64 -7.49 31.63 17.35
C GLY A 64 -8.33 32.16 16.18
N GLU A 65 -7.89 31.97 14.95
CA GLU A 65 -8.62 32.36 13.73
C GLU A 65 -9.85 31.47 13.42
N LYS A 66 -9.92 30.26 14.00
CA LYS A 66 -11.00 29.28 13.77
C LYS A 66 -11.94 29.13 14.97
N LEU A 67 -11.55 29.64 16.14
CA LEU A 67 -12.39 29.64 17.33
C LEU A 67 -13.36 30.83 17.27
N THR A 68 -14.66 30.55 17.24
CA THR A 68 -15.72 31.57 17.16
C THR A 68 -16.41 31.73 18.51
N GLU A 69 -17.14 32.83 18.69
CA GLU A 69 -18.00 33.02 19.88
C GLU A 69 -19.04 31.91 20.05
N GLN A 70 -19.54 31.35 18.94
CA GLN A 70 -20.44 30.19 18.97
C GLN A 70 -19.77 28.96 19.60
N HIS A 71 -18.49 28.69 19.30
CA HIS A 71 -17.76 27.59 19.91
C HIS A 71 -17.58 27.79 21.42
N LEU A 72 -17.34 29.04 21.86
CA LEU A 72 -17.24 29.37 23.29
C LEU A 72 -18.58 29.21 24.01
N GLN A 73 -19.68 29.62 23.37
CA GLN A 73 -21.02 29.45 23.93
C GLN A 73 -21.41 27.99 24.07
N GLU A 74 -21.26 27.18 23.00
CA GLU A 74 -21.54 25.74 23.03
C GLU A 74 -20.72 25.03 24.11
N LEU A 75 -19.46 25.44 24.29
CA LEU A 75 -18.60 24.87 25.31
C LEU A 75 -19.07 25.23 26.73
N ARG A 76 -19.45 26.49 26.97
CA ARG A 76 -20.01 26.95 28.25
C ARG A 76 -21.33 26.24 28.59
N GLU A 77 -22.21 26.05 27.61
CA GLU A 77 -23.46 25.30 27.79
C GLU A 77 -23.22 23.82 28.11
N SER A 78 -22.10 23.26 27.64
CA SER A 78 -21.72 21.88 27.91
C SER A 78 -21.10 21.68 29.30
N LEU A 79 -20.68 22.74 29.99
CA LEU A 79 -19.96 22.70 31.27
C LEU A 79 -20.82 23.28 32.41
N PRO A 80 -20.54 22.98 33.69
CA PRO A 80 -21.26 23.60 34.80
C PRO A 80 -21.22 25.14 34.76
N PRO A 81 -22.27 25.86 35.24
CA PRO A 81 -22.42 27.31 35.07
C PRO A 81 -21.27 28.17 35.62
N GLU A 82 -20.56 27.67 36.63
CA GLU A 82 -19.44 28.33 37.32
C GLU A 82 -18.07 28.00 36.68
N THR A 83 -18.04 27.31 35.53
CA THR A 83 -16.80 26.85 34.90
C THR A 83 -16.12 27.97 34.13
N THR A 84 -14.85 28.20 34.40
CA THR A 84 -14.04 29.17 33.68
C THR A 84 -13.78 28.66 32.25
N CYS A 85 -14.20 29.43 31.26
CA CYS A 85 -13.90 29.22 29.84
C CYS A 85 -13.56 30.57 29.21
N THR A 86 -12.30 30.96 29.37
CA THR A 86 -11.79 32.26 28.90
C THR A 86 -10.73 32.07 27.82
N LEU A 87 -10.89 32.80 26.72
CA LEU A 87 -9.91 32.86 25.66
C LEU A 87 -8.85 33.92 26.03
N THR A 88 -7.59 33.52 26.11
CA THR A 88 -6.47 34.40 26.46
C THR A 88 -5.26 34.12 25.59
N TRP A 89 -4.18 34.86 25.82
CA TRP A 89 -2.93 34.76 25.06
C TRP A 89 -1.78 34.38 25.99
N VAL A 90 -1.00 33.36 25.63
CA VAL A 90 0.17 32.93 26.41
C VAL A 90 1.42 32.98 25.53
N GLN A 91 2.47 33.65 26.01
CA GLN A 91 3.71 33.88 25.25
C GLN A 91 4.66 32.68 25.21
N ASN A 92 4.67 31.83 26.26
CA ASN A 92 5.68 30.79 26.44
C ASN A 92 5.08 29.38 26.52
N LEU A 93 4.12 29.07 25.65
CA LEU A 93 3.53 27.73 25.61
C LEU A 93 4.52 26.73 25.01
N ILE A 94 4.67 25.57 25.63
CA ILE A 94 5.68 24.58 25.23
C ILE A 94 5.26 23.92 23.90
N PRO A 95 6.04 24.03 22.81
CA PRO A 95 5.75 23.32 21.56
C PRO A 95 5.87 21.80 21.73
N LEU A 96 5.06 21.02 21.01
CA LEU A 96 5.29 19.57 20.92
C LEU A 96 6.64 19.28 20.23
N LYS A 97 7.36 18.24 20.65
CA LYS A 97 8.59 17.78 19.96
C LYS A 97 8.35 17.53 18.47
N ALA A 98 7.16 17.04 18.10
CA ALA A 98 6.75 16.83 16.71
C ALA A 98 6.52 18.14 15.93
N ALA A 99 6.16 19.24 16.60
CA ALA A 99 6.00 20.56 15.97
C ALA A 99 7.34 21.23 15.64
N ARG A 100 8.45 20.79 16.27
CA ARG A 100 9.82 21.20 15.91
C ARG A 100 10.32 20.55 14.62
N VAL A 101 9.70 19.46 14.17
CA VAL A 101 10.07 18.74 12.94
C VAL A 101 9.06 19.11 11.86
N GLN A 102 9.46 19.99 10.93
CA GLN A 102 8.64 20.25 9.75
C GLN A 102 8.54 18.97 8.92
N SER A 103 7.32 18.50 8.68
CA SER A 103 7.13 17.33 7.82
C SER A 103 7.63 17.64 6.39
N PRO A 104 8.18 16.66 5.66
CA PRO A 104 8.62 16.87 4.29
C PRO A 104 7.51 17.44 3.38
N ALA A 105 6.25 17.05 3.62
CA ALA A 105 5.10 17.60 2.89
C ALA A 105 4.88 19.11 3.18
N ARG A 106 5.00 19.53 4.45
CA ARG A 106 4.92 20.96 4.82
C ARG A 106 6.11 21.75 4.28
N LYS A 107 7.31 21.14 4.27
CA LYS A 107 8.50 21.74 3.67
C LYS A 107 8.27 21.94 2.17
N LEU A 108 7.84 20.89 1.47
CA LEU A 108 7.52 20.92 0.04
C LEU A 108 6.52 22.03 -0.30
N CYS A 109 5.39 22.09 0.42
CA CYS A 109 4.38 23.14 0.19
C CYS A 109 4.98 24.54 0.31
N ARG A 110 5.75 24.82 1.38
CA ARG A 110 6.39 26.13 1.57
C ARG A 110 7.40 26.46 0.47
N GLU A 111 8.30 25.53 0.14
CA GLU A 111 9.32 25.80 -0.91
C GLU A 111 8.66 26.05 -2.28
N LEU A 112 7.59 25.31 -2.60
CA LEU A 112 6.85 25.51 -3.83
C LEU A 112 6.02 26.81 -3.82
N GLN A 113 5.50 27.24 -2.67
CA GLN A 113 4.87 28.56 -2.53
C GLN A 113 5.84 29.68 -2.90
N HIS A 114 7.06 29.63 -2.37
CA HIS A 114 8.11 30.59 -2.71
C HIS A 114 8.47 30.51 -4.20
N LEU A 115 8.59 29.31 -4.77
CA LEU A 115 8.90 29.12 -6.19
C LEU A 115 7.84 29.72 -7.11
N VAL A 116 6.56 29.50 -6.81
CA VAL A 116 5.43 30.05 -7.57
C VAL A 116 5.43 31.58 -7.50
N SER A 117 5.60 32.16 -6.31
CA SER A 117 5.70 33.62 -6.15
C SER A 117 6.90 34.21 -6.88
N ALA A 118 8.07 33.57 -6.81
CA ALA A 118 9.28 34.01 -7.51
C ALA A 118 9.15 33.93 -9.03
N SER A 119 8.32 33.01 -9.54
CA SER A 119 8.04 32.85 -10.97
C SER A 119 6.95 33.78 -11.50
N GLY A 120 6.41 34.68 -10.65
CA GLY A 120 5.31 35.58 -11.00
C GLY A 120 3.92 34.93 -11.01
N GLY A 121 3.79 33.71 -10.47
CA GLY A 121 2.52 33.01 -10.33
C GLY A 121 1.83 33.29 -8.99
N THR A 122 0.53 33.01 -8.93
CA THR A 122 -0.29 33.12 -7.71
C THR A 122 -0.54 31.75 -7.12
N TRP A 123 -0.29 31.58 -5.82
CA TRP A 123 -0.64 30.35 -5.10
C TRP A 123 -2.17 30.22 -4.94
N SER A 124 -2.71 29.03 -5.17
CA SER A 124 -4.13 28.70 -5.01
C SER A 124 -4.30 27.40 -4.23
N ASP A 125 -5.48 27.20 -3.65
CA ASP A 125 -5.83 25.95 -2.96
C ASP A 125 -5.77 24.75 -3.91
N GLU A 126 -6.09 24.95 -5.20
CA GLU A 126 -5.95 23.93 -6.25
C GLU A 126 -4.50 23.44 -6.39
N LEU A 127 -3.53 24.36 -6.36
CA LEU A 127 -2.11 24.01 -6.46
C LEU A 127 -1.64 23.24 -5.22
N GLU A 128 -2.15 23.60 -4.04
CA GLU A 128 -1.83 22.92 -2.78
C GLU A 128 -2.42 21.51 -2.71
N ASP A 129 -3.67 21.33 -3.13
CA ASP A 129 -4.34 20.03 -3.16
C ASP A 129 -3.75 19.08 -4.21
N ASP A 130 -3.11 19.62 -5.25
CA ASP A 130 -2.43 18.87 -6.30
C ASP A 130 -1.00 18.42 -5.91
N LEU A 131 -0.54 18.76 -4.70
CA LEU A 131 0.74 18.27 -4.17
C LEU A 131 0.68 16.82 -3.67
N PRO A 132 1.79 16.07 -3.73
CA PRO A 132 1.84 14.70 -3.24
C PRO A 132 1.69 14.66 -1.71
N ARG A 133 0.73 13.85 -1.24
CA ARG A 133 0.54 13.56 0.19
C ARG A 133 1.33 12.34 0.66
N SER A 134 1.73 11.48 -0.27
CA SER A 134 2.59 10.32 -0.04
C SER A 134 3.47 10.07 -1.27
N TRP A 135 4.59 9.39 -1.07
CA TRP A 135 5.52 9.02 -2.14
C TRP A 135 6.31 7.77 -1.73
N GLN A 136 6.81 7.05 -2.72
CA GLN A 136 7.72 5.93 -2.49
C GLN A 136 9.16 6.44 -2.58
N ARG A 137 10.05 5.92 -1.73
CA ARG A 137 11.45 6.33 -1.69
C ARG A 137 12.35 5.11 -1.85
N HIS A 138 13.32 5.23 -2.75
CA HIS A 138 14.40 4.28 -2.91
C HIS A 138 15.73 5.02 -2.87
N GLY A 139 16.40 4.99 -1.71
CA GLY A 139 17.64 5.72 -1.50
C GLY A 139 17.49 7.23 -1.73
N ASP A 140 18.10 7.72 -2.81
CA ASP A 140 18.11 9.11 -3.26
C ASP A 140 17.03 9.42 -4.32
N LEU A 141 16.25 8.44 -4.77
CA LEU A 141 15.15 8.62 -5.72
C LEU A 141 13.80 8.63 -4.99
N VAL A 142 12.98 9.63 -5.29
CA VAL A 142 11.57 9.69 -4.87
C VAL A 142 10.66 9.47 -6.05
N LEU A 143 9.68 8.59 -5.88
CA LEU A 143 8.69 8.22 -6.87
C LEU A 143 7.32 8.78 -6.45
N LEU A 144 6.84 9.76 -7.21
CA LEU A 144 5.59 10.48 -7.02
C LEU A 144 4.42 9.77 -7.73
N SER A 145 3.20 9.99 -7.23
CA SER A 145 1.98 9.48 -7.87
C SER A 145 1.65 10.23 -9.17
N GLU A 146 0.94 9.58 -10.08
CA GLU A 146 0.37 10.22 -11.29
C GLU A 146 -0.57 11.38 -10.95
N ASP A 147 -1.24 11.28 -9.81
CA ASP A 147 -2.26 12.22 -9.33
C ASP A 147 -1.70 13.54 -8.78
N SER A 148 -0.39 13.70 -8.71
CA SER A 148 0.26 14.91 -8.21
C SER A 148 0.83 15.76 -9.35
N PHE A 149 0.92 17.08 -9.18
CA PHE A 149 1.48 18.00 -10.18
C PHE A 149 0.79 17.90 -11.56
N ARG A 150 -0.55 17.89 -11.59
CA ARG A 150 -1.38 17.88 -12.80
C ARG A 150 -1.73 19.27 -13.32
N ALA A 151 -1.79 20.27 -12.43
CA ALA A 151 -2.15 21.64 -12.78
C ALA A 151 -1.22 22.20 -13.87
N ALA A 152 -1.76 23.08 -14.72
CA ALA A 152 -1.04 23.61 -15.88
C ALA A 152 0.25 24.34 -15.48
N LEU A 153 0.20 25.12 -14.39
CA LEU A 153 1.35 25.85 -13.87
C LEU A 153 2.53 24.92 -13.51
N TRP A 154 2.27 23.76 -12.92
CA TRP A 154 3.32 22.79 -12.60
C TRP A 154 4.00 22.25 -13.86
N LYS A 155 3.22 22.01 -14.93
CA LYS A 155 3.76 21.57 -16.22
C LYS A 155 4.60 22.67 -16.87
N GLU A 156 4.20 23.93 -16.74
CA GLU A 156 4.98 25.06 -17.25
C GLU A 156 6.29 25.24 -16.51
N LEU A 157 6.27 25.19 -15.17
CA LEU A 157 7.46 25.26 -14.34
C LEU A 157 8.40 24.07 -14.62
N GLY A 158 7.88 22.84 -14.68
CA GLY A 158 8.69 21.65 -14.94
C GLY A 158 9.24 21.52 -16.37
N LYS A 159 8.67 22.22 -17.36
CA LYS A 159 9.24 22.27 -18.73
C LYS A 159 10.51 23.12 -18.81
N ARG A 160 10.66 24.11 -17.93
CA ARG A 160 11.86 24.96 -17.87
C ARG A 160 13.10 24.14 -17.47
N ASP A 161 12.90 23.09 -16.66
CA ASP A 161 13.96 22.17 -16.20
C ASP A 161 14.51 21.27 -17.32
N LEU A 162 13.65 20.80 -18.24
CA LEU A 162 14.04 19.86 -19.31
C LEU A 162 14.90 20.49 -20.42
N TRP A 163 14.87 21.82 -20.57
CA TRP A 163 15.66 22.53 -21.60
C TRP A 163 17.16 22.60 -21.24
N LEU A 164 17.51 22.58 -19.94
CA LEU A 164 18.90 22.70 -19.46
C LEU A 164 19.68 21.37 -19.46
N CYS A 165 18.98 20.23 -19.60
CA CYS A 165 19.55 18.89 -19.55
C CYS A 165 19.89 18.27 -20.92
N LEU A 166 19.71 18.99 -22.03
CA LEU A 166 20.22 18.54 -23.32
C LEU A 166 21.76 18.71 -23.36
N PRO A 167 22.52 17.72 -23.84
CA PRO A 167 23.94 17.93 -24.10
C PRO A 167 24.07 19.11 -25.06
N ARG A 168 25.02 20.02 -24.80
CA ARG A 168 25.36 21.17 -25.67
C ARG A 168 25.90 20.67 -27.03
N CYS A 169 25.07 20.02 -27.82
CA CYS A 169 25.39 19.52 -29.13
C CYS A 169 24.64 20.37 -30.14
N THR A 170 25.42 21.25 -30.79
CA THR A 170 25.13 22.01 -32.02
C THR A 170 23.86 22.88 -31.98
N GLU A 171 24.08 24.19 -31.87
CA GLU A 171 23.04 25.20 -32.04
C GLU A 171 22.33 25.06 -33.39
N PRO A 172 20.99 24.95 -33.41
CA PRO A 172 20.23 25.29 -34.60
C PRO A 172 20.01 26.80 -34.60
N THR A 173 20.44 27.45 -35.67
CA THR A 173 20.15 28.86 -35.97
C THR A 173 18.65 29.06 -36.13
N PHE A 174 17.94 29.40 -35.05
CA PHE A 174 16.61 29.97 -35.10
C PHE A 174 16.72 31.49 -35.05
N SER A 175 16.39 32.14 -36.17
CA SER A 175 16.29 33.58 -36.32
C SER A 175 15.05 34.12 -35.61
N ASN A 176 15.13 34.15 -34.27
CA ASN A 176 14.38 34.93 -33.27
C ASN A 176 14.18 34.06 -32.01
N PRO A 177 15.09 34.11 -31.03
CA PRO A 177 14.78 33.58 -29.71
C PRO A 177 13.60 34.38 -29.12
N PRO A 178 12.64 33.74 -28.45
CA PRO A 178 11.61 34.50 -27.75
C PRO A 178 12.29 35.36 -26.69
N ALA A 179 11.81 36.58 -26.49
CA ALA A 179 12.41 37.59 -25.61
C ALA A 179 12.26 37.27 -24.11
N TRP A 180 12.68 36.09 -23.67
CA TRP A 180 12.97 35.80 -22.28
C TRP A 180 14.49 35.89 -22.11
N GLY A 181 14.95 37.05 -21.66
CA GLY A 181 16.31 37.21 -21.18
C GLY A 181 16.58 36.25 -20.02
N SER A 182 17.68 35.52 -20.15
CA SER A 182 18.64 35.15 -19.10
C SER A 182 18.22 35.41 -17.65
N LEU A 183 17.36 34.55 -17.08
CA LEU A 183 17.23 34.38 -15.63
C LEU A 183 17.18 32.88 -15.33
N PRO A 184 18.17 32.31 -14.63
CA PRO A 184 18.08 30.93 -14.15
C PRO A 184 17.03 30.90 -13.04
N GLY A 185 15.80 30.53 -13.40
CA GLY A 185 14.75 30.24 -12.42
C GLY A 185 15.09 28.96 -11.66
N PRO A 186 14.68 28.80 -10.39
CA PRO A 186 14.96 27.58 -9.64
C PRO A 186 14.21 26.40 -10.26
N GLU A 187 14.90 25.28 -10.43
CA GLU A 187 14.35 24.09 -11.08
C GLU A 187 13.27 23.48 -10.17
N LEU A 188 12.05 23.31 -10.70
CA LEU A 188 10.91 22.79 -9.94
C LEU A 188 11.29 21.45 -9.30
N TRP A 189 11.89 20.56 -10.08
CA TRP A 189 12.19 19.22 -9.60
C TRP A 189 13.36 19.18 -8.62
N GLU A 190 14.33 20.09 -8.71
CA GLU A 190 15.37 20.25 -7.68
C GLU A 190 14.77 20.71 -6.35
N THR A 191 13.82 21.65 -6.41
CA THR A 191 13.09 22.13 -5.24
C THR A 191 12.32 20.98 -4.58
N VAL A 192 11.61 20.18 -5.40
CA VAL A 192 10.91 18.98 -4.93
C VAL A 192 11.89 17.97 -4.31
N ALA A 193 13.00 17.67 -4.98
CA ALA A 193 14.01 16.73 -4.50
C ALA A 193 14.58 17.18 -3.15
N SER A 194 15.02 18.44 -3.04
CA SER A 194 15.56 19.04 -1.82
C SER A 194 14.54 19.07 -0.68
N ALA A 195 13.28 19.39 -0.97
CA ALA A 195 12.21 19.38 0.02
C ALA A 195 11.94 17.97 0.56
N LEU A 196 11.99 16.95 -0.30
CA LEU A 196 11.77 15.54 0.05
C LEU A 196 13.04 14.81 0.49
N GLY A 197 14.18 15.51 0.54
CA GLY A 197 15.48 14.98 0.96
C GLY A 197 16.03 13.92 0.00
N ALA A 198 15.83 14.11 -1.29
CA ALA A 198 16.22 13.24 -2.40
C ALA A 198 17.13 13.99 -3.39
N ARG A 199 17.72 13.28 -4.34
CA ARG A 199 18.49 13.84 -5.46
C ARG A 199 17.83 13.60 -6.81
N ARG A 200 17.00 12.55 -6.90
CA ARG A 200 16.29 12.17 -8.11
C ARG A 200 14.79 12.14 -7.87
N VAL A 201 14.02 12.50 -8.88
CA VAL A 201 12.56 12.54 -8.84
C VAL A 201 12.02 11.82 -10.06
N ALA A 202 11.07 10.92 -9.83
CA ALA A 202 10.35 10.23 -10.87
C ALA A 202 8.86 10.31 -10.60
N LYS A 203 8.04 10.18 -11.64
CA LYS A 203 6.58 10.12 -11.52
C LYS A 203 6.09 8.80 -12.08
N ARG A 204 5.31 8.07 -11.29
CA ARG A 204 4.74 6.76 -11.64
C ARG A 204 3.31 6.90 -12.13
N GLY A 205 3.07 6.41 -13.33
CA GLY A 205 1.76 6.16 -13.91
C GLY A 205 1.24 4.74 -13.66
N ARG A 206 0.07 4.45 -14.21
CA ARG A 206 -0.48 3.09 -14.22
C ARG A 206 0.44 2.11 -14.93
N ILE A 207 0.57 0.93 -14.34
CA ILE A 207 1.23 -0.22 -14.96
C ILE A 207 0.47 -0.62 -16.22
N SER A 208 1.19 -0.85 -17.32
CA SER A 208 0.61 -1.33 -18.56
C SER A 208 0.05 -2.75 -18.38
N PRO A 209 -1.13 -3.08 -18.94
CA PRO A 209 -1.70 -4.43 -18.87
C PRO A 209 -1.06 -5.39 -19.89
N ASP A 210 0.17 -5.13 -20.33
CA ASP A 210 0.93 -6.01 -21.21
C ASP A 210 1.45 -7.24 -20.45
N GLY A 211 1.93 -8.26 -21.17
CA GLY A 211 2.40 -9.50 -20.53
C GLY A 211 3.50 -9.26 -19.49
N VAL A 212 4.45 -8.37 -19.78
CA VAL A 212 5.58 -8.05 -18.88
C VAL A 212 5.22 -7.05 -17.77
N ARG A 213 4.01 -6.48 -17.80
CA ARG A 213 3.52 -5.47 -16.86
C ARG A 213 4.45 -4.27 -16.76
N SER A 214 4.74 -3.67 -17.91
CA SER A 214 5.67 -2.56 -18.06
C SER A 214 5.31 -1.42 -17.10
N PRO A 215 6.28 -0.89 -16.33
CA PRO A 215 6.05 0.28 -15.53
C PRO A 215 5.93 1.52 -16.41
N THR A 216 4.94 2.36 -16.14
CA THR A 216 4.89 3.72 -16.72
C THR A 216 5.57 4.64 -15.72
N VAL A 217 6.87 4.90 -15.87
CA VAL A 217 7.61 5.82 -14.99
C VAL A 217 8.39 6.83 -15.81
N THR A 218 8.20 8.10 -15.50
CA THR A 218 8.93 9.22 -16.12
C THR A 218 9.92 9.79 -15.12
N LEU A 219 11.21 9.80 -15.47
CA LEU A 219 12.22 10.55 -14.72
C LEU A 219 12.00 12.04 -14.94
N LEU A 220 11.86 12.78 -13.84
CA LEU A 220 11.67 14.23 -13.81
C LEU A 220 12.96 14.96 -13.42
N LEU A 221 13.78 14.32 -12.59
CA LEU A 221 15.13 14.77 -12.21
C LEU A 221 16.02 13.55 -12.00
N GLY A 222 17.21 13.55 -12.61
CA GLY A 222 18.18 12.44 -12.56
C GLY A 222 18.45 11.81 -13.94
N GLN A 223 19.55 11.07 -14.04
CA GLN A 223 20.04 10.51 -15.32
C GLN A 223 19.57 9.07 -15.57
N ASP A 224 19.28 8.31 -14.52
CA ASP A 224 18.86 6.92 -14.61
C ASP A 224 17.85 6.53 -13.52
N GLY A 225 17.15 5.42 -13.76
CA GLY A 225 16.14 4.86 -12.87
C GLY A 225 16.64 3.73 -11.97
N TRP A 226 17.95 3.45 -11.92
CA TRP A 226 18.47 2.38 -11.07
C TRP A 226 18.39 2.79 -9.60
N VAL A 227 17.80 1.90 -8.81
CA VAL A 227 17.63 2.11 -7.38
C VAL A 227 18.04 0.87 -6.61
N GLU A 228 18.25 1.04 -5.31
CA GLU A 228 18.40 -0.07 -4.37
C GLU A 228 17.23 -0.10 -3.38
N HIS A 229 16.87 -1.31 -2.97
CA HIS A 229 15.85 -1.59 -1.98
C HIS A 229 16.32 -2.73 -1.08
N VAL A 230 16.06 -2.64 0.22
CA VAL A 230 16.45 -3.68 1.17
C VAL A 230 15.22 -4.19 1.90
N ASP A 231 14.95 -5.49 1.79
CA ASP A 231 13.91 -6.19 2.54
C ASP A 231 14.56 -7.33 3.33
N ASN A 232 14.38 -7.35 4.65
CA ASN A 232 14.87 -8.43 5.52
C ASN A 232 16.35 -8.80 5.27
N GLY A 233 17.21 -7.77 5.14
CA GLY A 233 18.64 -7.94 4.84
C GLY A 233 18.98 -8.34 3.41
N ILE A 234 18.00 -8.64 2.55
CA ILE A 234 18.20 -8.92 1.13
C ILE A 234 18.22 -7.61 0.36
N ARG A 235 19.26 -7.42 -0.46
CA ARG A 235 19.43 -6.24 -1.31
C ARG A 235 18.89 -6.52 -2.70
N TYR A 236 18.08 -5.60 -3.21
CA TYR A 236 17.57 -5.61 -4.59
C TYR A 236 17.99 -4.33 -5.28
N THR A 237 18.52 -4.43 -6.48
CA THR A 237 18.69 -3.35 -7.43
C THR A 237 17.89 -3.63 -8.69
N PHE A 238 17.28 -2.59 -9.24
CA PHE A 238 16.48 -2.65 -10.46
C PHE A 238 16.27 -1.23 -11.01
N ASP A 239 15.92 -1.14 -12.29
CA ASP A 239 15.53 0.12 -12.93
C ASP A 239 14.01 0.34 -12.78
N VAL A 240 13.61 1.37 -12.03
CA VAL A 240 12.19 1.70 -11.78
C VAL A 240 11.42 2.03 -13.07
N THR A 241 12.12 2.38 -14.16
CA THR A 241 11.53 2.70 -15.47
C THR A 241 11.34 1.49 -16.36
N ARG A 242 11.90 0.33 -15.97
CA ARG A 242 11.91 -0.91 -16.79
C ARG A 242 11.34 -2.12 -16.08
N CYS A 243 11.37 -2.11 -14.74
CA CYS A 243 10.93 -3.21 -13.91
C CYS A 243 9.82 -2.77 -12.96
N MET A 244 8.76 -3.58 -12.86
CA MET A 244 7.80 -3.45 -11.77
C MET A 244 8.48 -3.77 -10.44
N PHE A 245 8.16 -3.00 -9.39
CA PHE A 245 8.44 -3.32 -7.99
C PHE A 245 7.17 -3.24 -7.14
N SER A 246 6.77 -4.34 -6.52
CA SER A 246 5.59 -4.40 -5.63
C SER A 246 6.02 -4.51 -4.16
N PRO A 247 6.04 -3.41 -3.39
CA PRO A 247 6.42 -3.45 -1.96
C PRO A 247 5.39 -4.18 -1.09
N GLY A 248 4.14 -4.30 -1.56
CA GLY A 248 3.02 -4.80 -0.75
C GLY A 248 3.03 -6.30 -0.44
N ASN A 249 4.03 -7.07 -0.88
CA ASN A 249 4.11 -8.51 -0.65
C ASN A 249 5.13 -8.89 0.43
N ILE A 250 5.52 -7.93 1.29
CA ILE A 250 6.57 -8.15 2.30
C ILE A 250 6.25 -9.28 3.28
N THR A 251 4.98 -9.43 3.69
CA THR A 251 4.51 -10.50 4.57
C THR A 251 4.75 -11.87 3.94
N GLU A 252 4.42 -12.02 2.66
CA GLU A 252 4.66 -13.26 1.92
C GLU A 252 6.15 -13.52 1.70
N LYS A 253 6.96 -12.49 1.42
CA LYS A 253 8.43 -12.67 1.33
C LYS A 253 9.02 -13.17 2.65
N LEU A 254 8.52 -12.67 3.79
CA LEU A 254 8.95 -13.13 5.12
C LEU A 254 8.51 -14.57 5.41
N ARG A 255 7.31 -14.95 4.98
CA ARG A 255 6.83 -16.34 5.07
C ARG A 255 7.66 -17.28 4.21
N VAL A 256 7.92 -16.92 2.95
CA VAL A 256 8.80 -17.67 2.06
C VAL A 256 10.19 -17.83 2.68
N ALA A 257 10.74 -16.77 3.26
CA ALA A 257 12.03 -16.80 3.95
C ALA A 257 12.09 -17.75 5.16
N SER A 258 10.95 -18.13 5.76
CA SER A 258 10.89 -19.05 6.90
C SER A 258 10.58 -20.50 6.52
N LEU A 259 10.36 -20.79 5.24
CA LEU A 259 10.10 -22.16 4.78
C LEU A 259 11.34 -23.05 4.95
N PRO A 260 11.18 -24.31 5.36
CA PRO A 260 12.29 -25.25 5.51
C PRO A 260 12.70 -25.83 4.15
N CYS A 261 13.57 -25.14 3.42
CA CYS A 261 13.99 -25.52 2.05
C CYS A 261 15.41 -26.10 1.97
N ALA A 262 16.04 -26.41 3.11
CA ALA A 262 17.38 -26.98 3.13
C ALA A 262 17.48 -28.26 2.29
N GLY A 263 18.41 -28.27 1.33
CA GLY A 263 18.62 -29.41 0.42
C GLY A 263 17.63 -29.50 -0.75
N GLU A 264 16.65 -28.61 -0.85
CA GLU A 264 15.63 -28.65 -1.89
C GLU A 264 16.06 -27.93 -3.18
N VAL A 265 15.61 -28.47 -4.32
CA VAL A 265 15.64 -27.78 -5.62
C VAL A 265 14.28 -27.16 -5.87
N LEU A 266 14.24 -25.85 -6.12
CA LEU A 266 13.01 -25.12 -6.41
C LEU A 266 13.02 -24.57 -7.84
N VAL A 267 11.82 -24.33 -8.37
CA VAL A 267 11.63 -23.61 -9.63
C VAL A 267 10.68 -22.44 -9.39
N ASP A 268 11.12 -21.22 -9.68
CA ASP A 268 10.30 -20.01 -9.65
C ASP A 268 9.89 -19.65 -11.09
N LEU A 269 8.61 -19.79 -11.44
CA LEU A 269 8.14 -19.60 -12.82
C LEU A 269 7.98 -18.13 -13.23
N TYR A 270 8.03 -17.22 -12.26
CA TYR A 270 7.79 -15.78 -12.46
C TYR A 270 8.73 -14.97 -11.56
N ALA A 271 10.04 -15.11 -11.78
CA ALA A 271 11.05 -14.64 -10.84
C ALA A 271 11.09 -13.12 -10.68
N GLY A 272 10.75 -12.36 -11.73
CA GLY A 272 10.92 -10.91 -11.76
C GLY A 272 12.37 -10.54 -11.52
N ILE A 273 12.57 -9.57 -10.62
CA ILE A 273 13.91 -9.18 -10.15
C ILE A 273 14.45 -10.13 -9.05
N GLY A 274 13.77 -11.24 -8.78
CA GLY A 274 14.10 -12.20 -7.72
C GLY A 274 13.24 -12.10 -6.47
N TYR A 275 11.96 -11.70 -6.61
CA TYR A 275 11.06 -11.41 -5.50
C TYR A 275 10.97 -12.51 -4.44
N PHE A 276 10.85 -13.76 -4.90
CA PHE A 276 10.80 -14.95 -4.04
C PHE A 276 12.04 -15.82 -4.22
N THR A 277 12.60 -15.87 -5.43
CA THR A 277 13.89 -16.52 -5.73
C THR A 277 14.98 -16.20 -4.70
N VAL A 278 15.24 -14.92 -4.40
CA VAL A 278 16.32 -14.55 -3.47
C VAL A 278 15.99 -14.92 -2.02
N PRO A 279 14.77 -14.68 -1.49
CA PRO A 279 14.36 -15.20 -0.19
C PRO A 279 14.53 -16.72 -0.01
N TYR A 280 14.18 -17.52 -1.03
CA TYR A 280 14.38 -18.97 -1.00
C TYR A 280 15.86 -19.34 -0.84
N LEU A 281 16.75 -18.65 -1.56
CA LEU A 281 18.18 -18.92 -1.55
C LEU A 281 18.87 -18.46 -0.25
N VAL A 282 18.57 -17.24 0.20
CA VAL A 282 19.28 -16.58 1.30
C VAL A 282 18.78 -17.08 2.66
N HIS A 283 17.46 -17.14 2.86
CA HIS A 283 16.88 -17.40 4.19
C HIS A 283 16.26 -18.78 4.32
N ALA A 284 15.50 -19.24 3.32
CA ALA A 284 14.85 -20.56 3.38
C ALA A 284 15.86 -21.73 3.21
N GLY A 285 17.07 -21.43 2.73
CA GLY A 285 18.16 -22.39 2.61
C GLY A 285 18.06 -23.33 1.41
N ALA A 286 17.32 -22.96 0.37
CA ALA A 286 17.23 -23.72 -0.88
C ALA A 286 18.62 -24.12 -1.41
N ALA A 287 18.80 -25.39 -1.79
CA ALA A 287 20.06 -25.85 -2.35
C ALA A 287 20.29 -25.25 -3.76
N PHE A 288 19.23 -25.19 -4.56
CA PHE A 288 19.28 -24.63 -5.90
C PHE A 288 17.92 -24.06 -6.33
N VAL A 289 17.92 -22.98 -7.11
CA VAL A 289 16.71 -22.40 -7.71
C VAL A 289 16.86 -22.26 -9.22
N HIS A 290 15.89 -22.76 -9.99
CA HIS A 290 15.73 -22.38 -11.39
C HIS A 290 14.72 -21.23 -11.48
N ALA A 291 15.14 -20.07 -11.97
CA ALA A 291 14.33 -18.85 -12.00
C ALA A 291 13.95 -18.48 -13.45
N CYS A 292 12.66 -18.47 -13.77
CA CYS A 292 12.16 -18.12 -15.10
C CYS A 292 11.75 -16.65 -15.14
N GLU A 293 12.24 -15.91 -16.12
CA GLU A 293 11.87 -14.50 -16.31
C GLU A 293 12.01 -14.09 -17.79
N TRP A 294 10.97 -13.50 -18.35
CA TRP A 294 10.92 -13.13 -19.77
C TRP A 294 11.25 -11.67 -20.07
N ASN A 295 11.14 -10.76 -19.08
CA ASN A 295 11.50 -9.36 -19.24
C ASN A 295 13.03 -9.25 -19.15
N PRO A 296 13.73 -8.88 -20.24
CA PRO A 296 15.18 -8.82 -20.24
C PRO A 296 15.76 -7.84 -19.21
N HIS A 297 15.03 -6.76 -18.88
CA HIS A 297 15.46 -5.82 -17.85
C HIS A 297 15.32 -6.41 -16.44
N ALA A 298 14.26 -7.19 -16.19
CA ALA A 298 14.11 -7.91 -14.92
C ALA A 298 15.15 -9.01 -14.77
N VAL A 299 15.52 -9.68 -15.87
CA VAL A 299 16.64 -10.63 -15.90
C VAL A 299 17.97 -9.95 -15.55
N GLU A 300 18.26 -8.77 -16.11
CA GLU A 300 19.46 -8.00 -15.76
C GLU A 300 19.49 -7.67 -14.25
N ALA A 301 18.37 -7.18 -13.73
CA ALA A 301 18.21 -6.91 -12.30
C ALA A 301 18.38 -8.18 -11.45
N LEU A 302 17.77 -9.30 -11.85
CA LEU A 302 17.88 -10.58 -11.15
C LEU A 302 19.34 -11.06 -11.07
N ARG A 303 20.12 -10.98 -12.16
CA ARG A 303 21.56 -11.31 -12.14
C ARG A 303 22.31 -10.48 -11.09
N LYS A 304 22.14 -9.15 -11.13
CA LYS A 304 22.74 -8.24 -10.15
C LYS A 304 22.30 -8.59 -8.72
N ASN A 305 21.04 -8.94 -8.52
CA ASN A 305 20.50 -9.28 -7.20
C ASN A 305 21.06 -10.59 -6.65
N LEU A 306 21.25 -11.60 -7.49
CA LEU A 306 21.88 -12.84 -7.07
C LEU A 306 23.33 -12.61 -6.62
N GLU A 307 24.10 -11.81 -7.37
CA GLU A 307 25.48 -11.43 -7.03
C GLU A 307 25.53 -10.57 -5.75
N LEU A 308 24.67 -9.55 -5.63
CA LEU A 308 24.58 -8.68 -4.45
C LEU A 308 24.31 -9.45 -3.16
N ASN A 309 23.67 -10.60 -3.23
CA ASN A 309 23.36 -11.43 -2.08
C ASN A 309 24.25 -12.69 -1.98
N GLY A 310 25.25 -12.85 -2.86
CA GLY A 310 26.21 -13.95 -2.82
C GLY A 310 25.60 -15.34 -3.06
N VAL A 311 24.57 -15.42 -3.90
CA VAL A 311 23.83 -16.67 -4.18
C VAL A 311 23.75 -17.02 -5.66
N GLN A 312 24.52 -16.33 -6.50
CA GLN A 312 24.54 -16.55 -7.96
C GLN A 312 24.89 -17.98 -8.36
N ASP A 313 25.76 -18.66 -7.63
CA ASP A 313 26.19 -20.03 -7.94
C ASP A 313 25.12 -21.09 -7.63
N ARG A 314 24.06 -20.71 -6.91
CA ARG A 314 22.93 -21.57 -6.55
C ARG A 314 21.67 -21.29 -7.35
N CYS A 315 21.76 -20.47 -8.40
CA CYS A 315 20.61 -20.09 -9.21
C CYS A 315 20.92 -20.15 -10.70
N GLN A 316 20.02 -20.79 -11.47
CA GLN A 316 20.06 -20.72 -12.93
C GLN A 316 18.87 -19.90 -13.43
N ILE A 317 19.15 -18.84 -14.18
CA ILE A 317 18.11 -18.02 -14.82
C ILE A 317 17.78 -18.59 -16.19
N HIS A 318 16.50 -18.84 -16.42
CA HIS A 318 15.91 -19.22 -17.70
C HIS A 318 15.22 -18.00 -18.29
N GLN A 319 15.92 -17.30 -19.17
CA GLN A 319 15.38 -16.11 -19.83
C GLN A 319 14.39 -16.52 -20.92
N GLY A 320 13.14 -16.09 -20.80
CA GLY A 320 12.08 -16.38 -21.77
C GLY A 320 10.76 -16.80 -21.12
N ASP A 321 9.81 -17.21 -21.95
CA ASP A 321 8.51 -17.69 -21.50
C ASP A 321 8.65 -19.05 -20.79
N ASN A 322 8.18 -19.14 -19.54
CA ASN A 322 8.25 -20.38 -18.76
C ASN A 322 7.50 -21.56 -19.42
N ARG A 323 6.55 -21.29 -20.32
CA ARG A 323 5.84 -22.33 -21.09
C ARG A 323 6.74 -23.09 -22.07
N GLN A 324 7.91 -22.53 -22.37
CA GLN A 324 8.93 -23.14 -23.23
C GLN A 324 10.03 -23.84 -22.42
N LEU A 325 9.89 -23.93 -21.09
CA LEU A 325 10.88 -24.55 -20.21
C LEU A 325 10.94 -26.08 -20.43
N GLU A 326 12.13 -26.58 -20.78
CA GLU A 326 12.33 -28.00 -21.08
C GLU A 326 12.65 -28.87 -19.86
N LEU A 327 12.77 -28.27 -18.66
CA LEU A 327 13.07 -28.99 -17.42
C LEU A 327 11.91 -29.90 -16.99
N ARG A 328 12.25 -31.04 -16.36
CA ARG A 328 11.29 -32.07 -15.89
C ARG A 328 11.82 -32.77 -14.64
N ASP A 329 10.91 -33.29 -13.81
CA ASP A 329 11.22 -34.31 -12.79
C ASP A 329 12.37 -33.95 -11.81
N MET A 330 12.40 -32.71 -11.33
CA MET A 330 13.51 -32.22 -10.51
C MET A 330 13.09 -31.36 -9.33
N ALA A 331 11.91 -30.74 -9.36
CA ALA A 331 11.51 -29.76 -8.37
C ALA A 331 10.94 -30.44 -7.12
N ASN A 332 11.50 -30.07 -5.96
CA ASN A 332 10.87 -30.31 -4.66
C ASN A 332 9.71 -29.32 -4.43
N ARG A 333 9.87 -28.08 -4.91
CA ARG A 333 8.82 -27.06 -4.89
C ARG A 333 8.79 -26.23 -6.16
N VAL A 334 7.60 -25.76 -6.53
CA VAL A 334 7.43 -24.79 -7.63
C VAL A 334 6.67 -23.58 -7.12
N ASN A 335 7.23 -22.40 -7.34
CA ASN A 335 6.64 -21.11 -6.99
C ASN A 335 5.94 -20.50 -8.21
N LEU A 336 4.64 -20.23 -8.08
CA LEU A 336 3.76 -19.70 -9.12
C LEU A 336 3.29 -18.29 -8.72
N GLY A 337 4.25 -17.37 -8.65
CA GLY A 337 4.10 -15.98 -8.17
C GLY A 337 3.41 -15.00 -9.12
N LEU A 338 2.48 -15.43 -9.98
CA LEU A 338 1.76 -14.56 -10.93
C LEU A 338 0.34 -14.26 -10.49
N LEU A 339 -0.04 -12.98 -10.55
CA LEU A 339 -1.42 -12.51 -10.35
C LEU A 339 -1.98 -12.00 -11.68
N PRO A 340 -3.30 -11.82 -11.86
CA PRO A 340 -4.36 -12.30 -10.98
C PRO A 340 -4.46 -13.83 -10.94
N SER A 341 -3.84 -14.52 -11.92
CA SER A 341 -3.81 -15.97 -12.01
C SER A 341 -2.51 -16.49 -12.61
N SER A 342 -2.13 -17.70 -12.21
CA SER A 342 -0.98 -18.46 -12.73
C SER A 342 -1.39 -19.74 -13.49
N GLU A 343 -2.67 -19.88 -13.83
CA GLU A 343 -3.25 -21.09 -14.44
C GLU A 343 -2.51 -21.62 -15.68
N GLU A 344 -2.04 -20.72 -16.55
CA GLU A 344 -1.28 -21.12 -17.74
C GLU A 344 0.07 -21.79 -17.41
N GLY A 345 0.63 -21.52 -16.23
CA GLY A 345 1.86 -22.14 -15.74
C GLY A 345 1.65 -23.49 -15.06
N TRP A 346 0.40 -23.89 -14.76
CA TRP A 346 0.12 -25.13 -14.03
C TRP A 346 0.61 -26.41 -14.72
N PRO A 347 0.47 -26.58 -16.05
CA PRO A 347 1.02 -27.76 -16.74
C PRO A 347 2.54 -27.86 -16.58
N ILE A 348 3.26 -26.73 -16.68
CA ILE A 348 4.71 -26.66 -16.49
C ILE A 348 5.07 -26.99 -15.04
N ALA A 349 4.36 -26.42 -14.06
CA ALA A 349 4.58 -26.72 -12.66
C ALA A 349 4.42 -28.21 -12.36
N CYS A 350 3.39 -28.85 -12.91
CA CYS A 350 3.19 -30.30 -12.79
C CYS A 350 4.32 -31.11 -13.44
N GLN A 351 4.77 -30.71 -14.63
CA GLN A 351 5.89 -31.36 -15.34
C GLN A 351 7.21 -31.31 -14.54
N LEU A 352 7.44 -30.25 -13.79
CA LEU A 352 8.66 -30.03 -13.02
C LEU A 352 8.75 -30.87 -11.74
N LEU A 353 7.60 -31.22 -11.14
CA LEU A 353 7.55 -32.01 -9.91
C LEU A 353 8.21 -33.38 -10.10
N ARG A 354 8.90 -33.84 -9.07
CA ARG A 354 9.53 -35.17 -9.07
C ARG A 354 8.49 -36.26 -9.24
N LYS A 355 8.60 -37.10 -10.27
CA LYS A 355 7.68 -38.19 -10.59
C LYS A 355 7.63 -39.26 -9.51
N GLY A 356 8.76 -39.50 -8.83
CA GLY A 356 8.89 -40.53 -7.80
C GLY A 356 8.35 -40.09 -6.45
N THR A 357 8.61 -38.85 -6.05
CA THR A 357 8.31 -38.35 -4.69
C THR A 357 7.22 -37.29 -4.66
N GLY A 358 6.92 -36.63 -5.77
CA GLY A 358 6.10 -35.42 -5.81
C GLY A 358 6.81 -34.20 -5.22
N GLY A 359 6.04 -33.21 -4.80
CA GLY A 359 6.53 -31.95 -4.24
C GLY A 359 5.40 -30.99 -3.87
N ILE A 360 5.72 -29.71 -3.66
CA ILE A 360 4.76 -28.68 -3.23
C ILE A 360 4.65 -27.58 -4.28
N LEU A 361 3.44 -27.15 -4.60
CA LEU A 361 3.16 -25.98 -5.43
C LEU A 361 2.73 -24.82 -4.53
N HIS A 362 3.34 -23.65 -4.71
CA HIS A 362 2.96 -22.39 -4.07
C HIS A 362 2.22 -21.52 -5.10
N ILE A 363 0.89 -21.55 -5.09
CA ILE A 363 0.03 -20.99 -6.15
C ILE A 363 -0.56 -19.66 -5.70
N HIS A 364 -0.15 -18.56 -6.34
CA HIS A 364 -0.68 -17.23 -6.06
C HIS A 364 -1.92 -16.96 -6.91
N GLN A 365 -2.94 -16.34 -6.31
CA GLN A 365 -4.18 -15.97 -7.01
C GLN A 365 -4.85 -14.76 -6.38
N ASN A 366 -5.53 -13.96 -7.20
CA ASN A 366 -6.60 -13.08 -6.75
C ASN A 366 -7.91 -13.88 -6.67
N VAL A 367 -8.48 -13.98 -5.48
CA VAL A 367 -9.79 -14.60 -5.25
C VAL A 367 -10.80 -13.52 -4.86
N GLU A 368 -11.90 -13.50 -5.60
CA GLU A 368 -13.07 -12.69 -5.27
C GLU A 368 -13.91 -13.39 -4.21
N SER A 369 -14.31 -12.64 -3.20
CA SER A 369 -15.05 -13.14 -2.06
C SER A 369 -16.18 -12.20 -1.66
N PHE A 370 -17.40 -12.59 -1.97
CA PHE A 370 -18.59 -11.79 -1.69
C PHE A 370 -19.29 -12.32 -0.44
N PRO A 371 -19.65 -11.46 0.53
CA PRO A 371 -20.51 -11.90 1.63
C PRO A 371 -21.79 -12.47 1.02
N ALA A 372 -22.19 -13.65 1.51
CA ALA A 372 -23.45 -14.26 1.11
C ALA A 372 -24.55 -13.21 1.27
N LYS A 373 -25.16 -12.80 0.15
CA LYS A 373 -26.38 -11.99 0.22
C LYS A 373 -27.38 -12.82 1.03
N ALA A 374 -27.93 -12.24 2.09
CA ALA A 374 -29.19 -12.72 2.62
C ALA A 374 -30.16 -12.73 1.42
N HIS A 375 -30.56 -13.92 0.98
CA HIS A 375 -31.57 -14.09 -0.05
C HIS A 375 -32.91 -13.59 0.50
N LEU A 376 -33.09 -12.28 0.49
CA LEU A 376 -34.37 -11.62 0.64
C LEU A 376 -34.87 -11.31 -0.77
N HIS A 377 -35.83 -12.15 -1.18
CA HIS A 377 -36.80 -11.96 -2.25
C HIS A 377 -36.32 -11.31 -3.56
N SER A 378 -36.03 -12.17 -4.53
CA SER A 378 -36.50 -11.96 -5.90
C SER A 378 -36.94 -13.30 -6.49
N GLY A 379 -38.02 -13.86 -5.93
CA GLY A 379 -38.87 -14.75 -6.70
C GLY A 379 -39.84 -13.87 -7.48
N HIS A 380 -39.69 -13.83 -8.80
CA HIS A 380 -40.76 -13.90 -9.80
C HIS A 380 -40.15 -13.65 -11.20
N LEU A 381 -40.67 -14.42 -12.17
CA LEU A 381 -40.34 -14.51 -13.60
C LEU A 381 -39.18 -15.51 -13.86
N GLU A 382 -39.33 -16.68 -14.48
CA GLU A 382 -40.41 -17.35 -15.21
C GLU A 382 -40.10 -18.86 -15.18
N GLU A 383 -40.93 -19.67 -14.52
CA GLU A 383 -41.03 -21.11 -14.82
C GLU A 383 -42.44 -21.35 -15.37
N GLN A 384 -42.54 -21.36 -16.69
CA GLN A 384 -43.59 -22.10 -17.38
C GLN A 384 -43.00 -23.42 -17.86
N GLN A 385 -43.78 -24.49 -17.67
CA GLN A 385 -43.58 -25.88 -18.12
C GLN A 385 -42.80 -26.77 -17.14
N LEU A 386 -43.51 -27.36 -16.16
CA LEU A 386 -44.07 -28.72 -16.30
C LEU A 386 -44.90 -29.09 -15.05
N GLN A 387 -46.21 -29.29 -15.28
CA GLN A 387 -47.15 -30.09 -14.48
C GLN A 387 -46.59 -31.54 -14.35
N GLN A 388 -46.83 -32.40 -13.37
CA GLN A 388 -47.86 -32.53 -12.32
C GLN A 388 -47.57 -33.85 -11.52
N TYR A 389 -48.09 -33.95 -10.28
CA TYR A 389 -48.49 -35.16 -9.51
C TYR A 389 -47.53 -35.81 -8.46
N PRO A 390 -48.08 -36.40 -7.35
CA PRO A 390 -47.79 -35.91 -6.00
C PRO A 390 -47.31 -36.97 -4.96
N GLU A 391 -46.92 -36.41 -3.81
CA GLU A 391 -46.78 -36.93 -2.43
C GLU A 391 -47.14 -38.39 -2.12
N GLN A 392 -46.28 -39.03 -1.33
CA GLN A 392 -46.71 -39.93 -0.26
C GLN A 392 -45.96 -39.66 1.06
N ALA A 393 -46.75 -39.74 2.12
CA ALA A 393 -46.53 -39.36 3.50
C ALA A 393 -45.66 -40.32 4.33
N VAL A 394 -45.51 -39.94 5.61
CA VAL A 394 -45.52 -40.76 6.86
C VAL A 394 -44.29 -40.42 7.73
N SER A 395 -44.46 -39.60 8.78
CA SER A 395 -44.69 -39.95 10.22
C SER A 395 -43.45 -40.57 10.89
N ASN A 396 -43.09 -40.38 12.18
CA ASN A 396 -43.67 -39.72 13.35
C ASN A 396 -42.64 -39.82 14.51
N ARG A 397 -42.88 -39.07 15.60
CA ARG A 397 -42.41 -39.23 17.01
C ARG A 397 -41.02 -38.69 17.38
N GLN A 398 -40.92 -37.68 18.27
CA GLN A 398 -41.08 -37.68 19.76
C GLN A 398 -40.04 -38.58 20.44
N GLU A 399 -39.31 -38.22 21.51
CA GLU A 399 -39.56 -37.27 22.61
C GLU A 399 -38.26 -37.08 23.46
N ASP A 400 -38.15 -35.91 24.10
CA ASP A 400 -37.67 -35.61 25.46
C ASP A 400 -36.32 -36.13 26.03
N LYS A 401 -35.53 -35.18 26.53
CA LYS A 401 -35.25 -35.07 27.98
C LYS A 401 -34.66 -33.71 28.42
N MET A 402 -35.38 -33.12 29.37
CA MET A 402 -35.08 -31.91 30.14
C MET A 402 -34.03 -32.20 31.23
N GLY A 403 -33.09 -31.26 31.43
CA GLY A 403 -32.18 -31.21 32.57
C GLY A 403 -31.81 -29.75 32.92
N GLN A 404 -32.53 -29.18 33.88
CA GLN A 404 -32.22 -27.94 34.63
C GLN A 404 -30.89 -28.12 35.39
N ARG A 405 -30.10 -27.14 35.87
CA ARG A 405 -30.09 -25.67 36.02
C ARG A 405 -28.68 -25.38 36.57
N ASN A 406 -28.03 -24.29 36.20
CA ASN A 406 -27.54 -23.35 37.23
C ASN A 406 -27.20 -21.98 36.65
N ARG A 407 -27.81 -20.97 37.27
CA ARG A 407 -27.71 -19.54 36.98
C ARG A 407 -26.43 -18.96 37.59
N ARG A 408 -25.67 -18.21 36.80
CA ARG A 408 -24.94 -17.02 37.28
C ARG A 408 -25.13 -15.92 36.24
N SER A 409 -25.66 -14.78 36.67
CA SER A 409 -25.78 -13.55 35.88
C SER A 409 -24.41 -12.86 35.78
N PRO A 410 -24.15 -12.14 34.68
CA PRO A 410 -23.97 -10.70 34.82
C PRO A 410 -24.74 -9.90 33.77
N LYS A 411 -25.28 -8.77 34.20
CA LYS A 411 -25.76 -7.69 33.35
C LYS A 411 -24.57 -6.78 33.01
N ASP A 412 -24.31 -6.55 31.73
CA ASP A 412 -24.53 -5.25 31.06
C ASP A 412 -23.84 -5.21 29.68
N ALA A 413 -24.71 -5.12 28.66
CA ALA A 413 -24.56 -4.49 27.35
C ALA A 413 -23.46 -4.98 26.37
N ASP A 414 -23.83 -6.04 25.64
CA ASP A 414 -23.35 -6.34 24.28
C ASP A 414 -23.72 -5.23 23.29
N ILE A 415 -22.71 -4.69 22.59
CA ILE A 415 -22.89 -4.09 21.26
C ILE A 415 -22.24 -5.04 20.26
N MET A 416 -23.12 -5.71 19.51
CA MET A 416 -22.96 -6.66 18.40
C MET A 416 -21.62 -6.68 17.62
N ASP A 417 -20.87 -7.79 17.74
CA ASP A 417 -19.73 -8.19 16.88
C ASP A 417 -20.08 -9.34 15.89
N PHE A 418 -21.33 -9.82 15.88
CA PHE A 418 -21.76 -10.99 15.09
C PHE A 418 -21.64 -10.82 13.56
N GLY A 419 -21.62 -9.60 13.04
CA GLY A 419 -21.54 -9.33 11.60
C GLY A 419 -20.15 -9.53 11.00
N ARG A 420 -19.09 -9.43 11.81
CA ARG A 420 -17.71 -9.49 11.32
C ARG A 420 -17.20 -10.92 11.22
N GLU A 421 -17.57 -11.77 12.18
CA GLU A 421 -17.22 -13.20 12.20
C GLU A 421 -17.89 -13.98 11.06
N THR A 422 -19.17 -13.70 10.79
CA THR A 422 -19.93 -14.34 9.71
C THR A 422 -19.38 -14.00 8.33
N GLN A 423 -18.96 -12.75 8.12
CA GLN A 423 -18.30 -12.32 6.88
C GLN A 423 -16.91 -12.96 6.72
N ALA A 424 -16.11 -13.00 7.78
CA ALA A 424 -14.81 -13.66 7.76
C ALA A 424 -14.93 -15.17 7.48
N ALA A 425 -15.96 -15.83 8.02
CA ALA A 425 -16.24 -17.23 7.76
C ALA A 425 -16.65 -17.48 6.29
N ALA A 426 -17.52 -16.64 5.72
CA ALA A 426 -17.91 -16.73 4.32
C ALA A 426 -16.70 -16.52 3.37
N THR A 427 -15.85 -15.54 3.67
CA THR A 427 -14.64 -15.28 2.91
C THR A 427 -13.66 -16.46 2.94
N ARG A 428 -13.46 -17.07 4.10
CA ARG A 428 -12.65 -18.30 4.21
C ARG A 428 -13.25 -19.47 3.41
N ALA A 429 -14.58 -19.57 3.33
CA ALA A 429 -15.24 -20.64 2.56
C ALA A 429 -15.01 -20.50 1.05
N GLU A 430 -15.00 -19.28 0.51
CA GLU A 430 -14.71 -19.06 -0.92
C GLU A 430 -13.24 -19.36 -1.25
N TRP A 431 -12.31 -18.96 -0.38
CA TRP A 431 -10.90 -19.33 -0.52
C TRP A 431 -10.70 -20.85 -0.48
N GLN A 432 -11.37 -21.53 0.44
CA GLN A 432 -11.33 -22.98 0.57
C GLN A 432 -11.88 -23.67 -0.69
N ARG A 433 -13.03 -23.21 -1.21
CA ARG A 433 -13.61 -23.74 -2.46
C ARG A 433 -12.69 -23.56 -3.66
N TRP A 434 -12.05 -22.39 -3.78
CA TRP A 434 -11.06 -22.14 -4.82
C TRP A 434 -9.87 -23.09 -4.68
N ALA A 435 -9.36 -23.29 -3.47
CA ALA A 435 -8.24 -24.18 -3.22
C ALA A 435 -8.54 -25.65 -3.56
N GLU A 436 -9.73 -26.14 -3.19
CA GLU A 436 -10.20 -27.50 -3.50
C GLU A 436 -10.36 -27.73 -5.01
N THR A 437 -10.94 -26.74 -5.70
CA THR A 437 -11.10 -26.77 -7.16
C THR A 437 -9.74 -26.78 -7.84
N THR A 438 -8.81 -25.94 -7.36
CA THR A 438 -7.43 -25.87 -7.86
C THR A 438 -6.71 -27.21 -7.64
N GLY A 439 -6.79 -27.78 -6.43
CA GLY A 439 -6.21 -29.09 -6.12
C GLY A 439 -6.73 -30.20 -7.05
N THR A 440 -8.04 -30.21 -7.31
CA THR A 440 -8.66 -31.18 -8.22
C THR A 440 -8.15 -31.03 -9.66
N ARG A 441 -8.03 -29.79 -10.17
CA ARG A 441 -7.50 -29.52 -11.51
C ARG A 441 -6.02 -29.93 -11.63
N ILE A 442 -5.20 -29.60 -10.64
CA ILE A 442 -3.79 -30.01 -10.58
C ILE A 442 -3.65 -31.53 -10.55
N LYS A 443 -4.49 -32.23 -9.76
CA LYS A 443 -4.52 -33.69 -9.72
C LYS A 443 -4.79 -34.30 -11.11
N VAL A 444 -5.77 -33.74 -11.85
CA VAL A 444 -6.08 -34.19 -13.21
C VAL A 444 -4.90 -33.96 -14.16
N LEU A 445 -4.27 -32.78 -14.12
CA LEU A 445 -3.09 -32.48 -14.93
C LEU A 445 -1.93 -33.44 -14.64
N LEU A 446 -1.63 -33.71 -13.37
CA LEU A 446 -0.58 -34.66 -12.98
C LEU A 446 -0.86 -36.08 -13.49
N GLN A 447 -2.11 -36.53 -13.41
CA GLN A 447 -2.50 -37.85 -13.92
C GLN A 447 -2.37 -37.92 -15.45
N GLN A 448 -2.76 -36.87 -16.17
CA GLN A 448 -2.62 -36.80 -17.63
C GLN A 448 -1.15 -36.79 -18.06
N LEU A 449 -0.29 -36.03 -17.37
CA LEU A 449 1.12 -35.90 -17.70
C LEU A 449 1.96 -37.14 -17.37
N HIS A 450 1.61 -37.86 -16.30
CA HIS A 450 2.43 -38.96 -15.79
C HIS A 450 1.81 -40.35 -16.00
N GLY A 451 0.55 -40.44 -16.45
CA GLY A 451 -0.13 -41.70 -16.74
C GLY A 451 -0.41 -42.57 -15.51
N LYS A 452 -0.27 -42.03 -14.30
CA LYS A 452 -0.52 -42.73 -13.03
C LYS A 452 -1.34 -41.85 -12.08
N PRO A 453 -2.07 -42.43 -11.11
CA PRO A 453 -2.87 -41.63 -10.18
C PRO A 453 -2.00 -40.82 -9.22
N TRP A 454 -2.47 -39.63 -8.87
CA TRP A 454 -1.84 -38.72 -7.90
C TRP A 454 -2.84 -38.32 -6.81
N ARG A 455 -2.33 -37.93 -5.66
CA ARG A 455 -3.08 -37.25 -4.61
C ARG A 455 -2.58 -35.83 -4.44
N THR A 456 -3.50 -34.93 -4.15
CA THR A 456 -3.21 -33.53 -3.79
C THR A 456 -3.75 -33.27 -2.38
N ASN A 457 -3.00 -32.55 -1.56
CA ASN A 457 -3.38 -32.19 -0.20
C ASN A 457 -3.14 -30.69 0.02
N ILE A 458 -4.17 -29.97 0.43
CA ILE A 458 -4.06 -28.54 0.79
C ILE A 458 -3.32 -28.47 2.12
N LEU A 459 -2.10 -27.95 2.12
CA LEU A 459 -1.33 -27.76 3.34
C LEU A 459 -1.73 -26.48 4.05
N HIS A 460 -1.89 -25.40 3.29
CA HIS A 460 -2.15 -24.08 3.82
C HIS A 460 -2.74 -23.15 2.77
N ILE A 461 -3.52 -22.17 3.22
CA ILE A 461 -4.01 -21.05 2.41
C ILE A 461 -3.57 -19.77 3.13
N GLU A 462 -2.56 -19.09 2.59
CA GLU A 462 -2.02 -17.87 3.16
C GLU A 462 -2.75 -16.63 2.61
N PRO A 463 -3.41 -15.82 3.46
CA PRO A 463 -3.90 -14.51 3.05
C PRO A 463 -2.77 -13.49 3.02
N VAL A 464 -2.41 -13.01 1.83
CA VAL A 464 -1.30 -12.05 1.70
C VAL A 464 -1.79 -10.62 1.95
N LYS A 465 -2.81 -10.19 1.20
CA LYS A 465 -3.42 -8.85 1.32
C LYS A 465 -4.74 -8.74 0.57
N SER A 466 -5.48 -7.65 0.84
CA SER A 466 -6.65 -7.25 0.06
C SER A 466 -6.29 -6.09 -0.88
N TYR A 467 -6.73 -6.17 -2.15
CA TYR A 467 -6.51 -5.11 -3.15
C TYR A 467 -7.68 -4.12 -3.23
N ALA A 468 -8.88 -4.62 -3.01
CA ALA A 468 -10.14 -3.89 -3.03
C ALA A 468 -11.13 -4.65 -2.14
N PRO A 469 -12.27 -4.04 -1.74
CA PRO A 469 -13.34 -4.80 -1.12
C PRO A 469 -13.60 -6.08 -1.91
N HIS A 470 -13.63 -7.22 -1.23
CA HIS A 470 -13.89 -8.54 -1.81
C HIS A 470 -12.78 -9.14 -2.69
N VAL A 471 -11.69 -8.43 -3.01
CA VAL A 471 -10.58 -8.99 -3.82
C VAL A 471 -9.36 -9.26 -2.96
N TYR A 472 -8.99 -10.53 -2.82
CA TYR A 472 -7.92 -10.98 -1.96
C TYR A 472 -6.82 -11.67 -2.74
N HIS A 473 -5.57 -11.28 -2.49
CA HIS A 473 -4.41 -12.07 -2.88
C HIS A 473 -4.19 -13.16 -1.83
N ILE A 474 -4.31 -14.41 -2.24
CA ILE A 474 -3.97 -15.57 -1.43
C ILE A 474 -2.91 -16.44 -2.10
N VAL A 475 -2.24 -17.26 -1.30
CA VAL A 475 -1.31 -18.30 -1.76
C VAL A 475 -1.77 -19.66 -1.25
N LEU A 476 -1.95 -20.60 -2.16
CA LEU A 476 -2.22 -22.00 -1.84
C LEU A 476 -0.91 -22.78 -1.82
N ASP A 477 -0.60 -23.39 -0.68
CA ASP A 477 0.46 -24.39 -0.57
C ASP A 477 -0.16 -25.78 -0.77
N LEU A 478 0.07 -26.37 -1.94
CA LEU A 478 -0.54 -27.65 -2.35
C LEU A 478 0.52 -28.74 -2.43
N GLU A 479 0.45 -29.74 -1.55
CA GLU A 479 1.26 -30.95 -1.68
C GLU A 479 0.70 -31.84 -2.78
N CYS A 480 1.57 -32.33 -3.66
CA CYS A 480 1.24 -33.25 -4.74
C CYS A 480 2.11 -34.50 -4.61
N ARG A 481 1.50 -35.69 -4.50
CA ARG A 481 2.22 -36.97 -4.36
C ARG A 481 1.70 -38.02 -5.36
N PRO A 482 2.59 -38.78 -6.02
CA PRO A 482 2.16 -39.92 -6.82
C PRO A 482 1.58 -40.99 -5.89
N LEU A 483 0.53 -41.68 -6.33
CA LEU A 483 0.07 -42.90 -5.68
C LEU A 483 0.88 -44.07 -6.25
N SER A 484 1.35 -44.94 -5.35
CA SER A 484 2.15 -46.12 -5.64
C SER A 484 1.39 -47.15 -6.46
#